data_AF-A0A1M4EFI6-F1
#
_entry.id   AF-A0A1M4EFI6-F1
#
_cell.length_a   1.000
_cell.length_b   1.000
_cell.length_c   1.000
_cell.angle_alpha   90.00
_cell.angle_beta   90.00
_cell.angle_gamma   90.00
#
_symmetry.space_group_name_H-M   'P 1'
#
loop_
_entity.id
_entity.type
_entity.pdbx_description
1 polymer ?
#
loop_
_entity_poly.entity_id
_entity_poly.type
_entity_poly.pdbx_seq_one_letter_code
_entity_poly.pdbx_strand_id
1 'polypeptide(L)'
;MSVILDRTTEAASMFLRGLRRRTGRPVPELVTLFRSIVDGGRDFHPIASDFLEHFMDGAGASRTMSLRWLRSFKVIRKAEHKNQRRFERQLVRRAATLDEHGSAWLHDHWDARINAFIGTELFYVSRMSLLRSQGSFVLTRDGREVRVSGTVRHRWFDPYDWDRGRWVYIPRHGFVPIAVGRELVEADEARNFLMESRHVQTLQGVCVEGRRRPRRWRGRFTWALVRTGR
;
A
#
# COMPACT_ATOMS: atom_id res chain seq x y z
N MET A 1 -1.46 -62.36 9.67
CA MET A 1 -1.81 -61.24 10.57
C MET A 1 -0.85 -60.10 10.30
N SER A 2 -1.37 -59.01 9.78
CA SER A 2 -0.65 -57.78 9.44
C SER A 2 -0.72 -56.82 10.61
N VAL A 3 0.42 -56.27 11.04
CA VAL A 3 0.55 -54.88 11.51
C VAL A 3 1.99 -54.44 11.25
N ILE A 4 2.21 -53.71 10.16
CA ILE A 4 3.37 -52.82 9.98
C ILE A 4 2.94 -51.49 10.58
N LEU A 5 3.52 -51.12 11.73
CA LEU A 5 3.30 -49.82 12.35
C LEU A 5 4.12 -48.77 11.59
N ASP A 6 3.35 -47.91 10.93
CA ASP A 6 3.70 -46.76 10.10
C ASP A 6 4.62 -45.77 10.85
N ARG A 7 5.92 -45.80 10.53
CA ARG A 7 6.92 -44.81 10.98
C ARG A 7 6.94 -43.54 10.12
N THR A 8 5.95 -43.32 9.27
CA THR A 8 5.99 -42.24 8.26
C THR A 8 5.20 -40.98 8.61
N THR A 9 4.48 -40.95 9.73
CA THR A 9 3.62 -39.79 10.07
C THR A 9 4.28 -38.72 10.96
N GLU A 10 5.26 -39.07 11.80
CA GLU A 10 5.94 -38.07 12.66
C GLU A 10 6.98 -37.24 11.90
N ALA A 11 7.73 -37.86 10.97
CA ALA A 11 8.74 -37.16 10.17
C ALA A 11 8.12 -36.17 9.17
N ALA A 12 6.89 -36.43 8.70
CA ALA A 12 6.18 -35.55 7.77
C ALA A 12 5.57 -34.30 8.43
N SER A 13 5.27 -34.35 9.73
CA SER A 13 4.79 -33.20 10.50
C SER A 13 5.92 -32.22 10.87
N MET A 14 7.15 -32.73 11.04
CA MET A 14 8.33 -31.92 11.36
C MET A 14 8.98 -31.24 10.14
N PHE A 15 8.67 -31.66 8.90
CA PHE A 15 9.41 -31.21 7.71
C PHE A 15 8.72 -30.11 6.86
N LEU A 16 7.48 -29.72 7.17
CA LEU A 16 6.68 -28.81 6.31
C LEU A 16 6.40 -27.41 6.90
N ARG A 17 6.98 -27.06 8.04
CA ARG A 17 7.01 -25.68 8.54
C ARG A 17 8.43 -25.34 8.92
N GLY A 18 9.21 -24.85 7.95
CA GLY A 18 10.52 -24.28 8.21
C GLY A 18 10.47 -23.41 9.47
N LEU A 19 11.22 -23.80 10.50
CA LEU A 19 11.23 -23.23 11.84
C LEU A 19 11.18 -21.70 11.79
N ARG A 20 9.96 -21.16 11.89
CA ARG A 20 9.73 -19.75 12.17
C ARG A 20 10.17 -19.55 13.62
N ARG A 21 11.44 -19.16 13.79
CA ARG A 21 12.09 -19.03 15.11
C ARG A 21 11.16 -18.30 16.08
N ARG A 22 10.81 -18.97 17.17
CA ARG A 22 10.18 -18.35 18.32
C ARG A 22 11.21 -17.49 19.05
N THR A 23 10.77 -16.48 19.79
CA THR A 23 11.62 -15.67 20.64
C THR A 23 12.10 -16.47 21.85
N GLY A 24 11.28 -17.43 22.31
CA GLY A 24 11.55 -18.21 23.52
C GLY A 24 11.30 -17.44 24.81
N ARG A 25 10.77 -16.21 24.73
CA ARG A 25 10.49 -15.37 25.90
C ARG A 25 9.04 -15.57 26.37
N PRO A 26 8.76 -15.43 27.67
CA PRO A 26 7.39 -15.41 28.19
C PRO A 26 6.55 -14.29 27.57
N VAL A 27 5.28 -14.58 27.27
CA VAL A 27 4.33 -13.62 26.70
C VAL A 27 4.26 -12.29 27.47
N PRO A 28 4.20 -12.26 28.83
CA PRO A 28 4.18 -11.00 29.57
C PRO A 28 5.41 -10.11 29.34
N GLU A 29 6.58 -10.70 29.08
CA GLU A 29 7.77 -9.92 28.73
C GLU A 29 7.68 -9.31 27.33
N LEU A 30 7.03 -10.01 26.39
CA LEU A 30 6.81 -9.51 25.03
C LEU A 30 5.82 -8.35 25.04
N VAL A 31 4.75 -8.46 25.85
CA VAL A 31 3.80 -7.36 26.09
C VAL A 31 4.55 -6.16 26.67
N THR A 32 5.34 -6.38 27.74
CA THR A 32 6.13 -5.32 28.37
C THR A 32 7.06 -4.62 27.38
N LEU A 33 7.72 -5.38 26.48
CA LEU A 33 8.56 -4.83 25.42
C LEU A 33 7.79 -3.95 24.45
N PHE A 34 6.63 -4.40 23.95
CA PHE A 34 5.84 -3.60 23.00
C PHE A 34 5.28 -2.34 23.65
N ARG A 35 4.86 -2.42 24.92
CA ARG A 35 4.44 -1.24 25.70
C ARG A 35 5.57 -0.23 25.86
N SER A 36 6.78 -0.69 26.20
CA SER A 36 7.93 0.23 26.32
C SER A 36 8.29 0.89 24.99
N ILE A 37 8.11 0.19 23.86
CA ILE A 37 8.29 0.75 22.51
C ILE A 37 7.25 1.83 22.22
N VAL A 38 5.98 1.59 22.56
CA VAL A 38 4.91 2.60 22.41
C VAL A 38 5.29 3.85 23.21
N ASP A 39 5.59 3.69 24.50
CA ASP A 39 5.87 4.82 25.40
C ASP A 39 7.11 5.61 24.96
N GLY A 40 8.21 4.91 24.67
CA GLY A 40 9.47 5.55 24.26
C GLY A 40 9.46 6.09 22.83
N GLY A 41 8.51 5.66 22.00
CA GLY A 41 8.40 6.01 20.58
C GLY A 41 7.62 7.30 20.32
N ARG A 42 6.71 7.70 21.22
CA ARG A 42 5.79 8.84 21.00
C ARG A 42 6.51 10.16 20.72
N ASP A 43 7.69 10.36 21.31
CA ASP A 43 8.49 11.58 21.12
C ASP A 43 9.12 11.70 19.72
N PHE A 44 9.33 10.57 19.01
CA PHE A 44 10.05 10.54 17.72
C PHE A 44 9.15 10.13 16.56
N HIS A 45 8.29 9.15 16.80
CA HIS A 45 7.42 8.50 15.82
C HIS A 45 6.02 8.31 16.42
N PRO A 46 5.28 9.40 16.69
CA PRO A 46 3.97 9.36 17.33
C PRO A 46 2.98 8.47 16.57
N ILE A 47 2.92 8.56 15.24
CA ILE A 47 2.00 7.76 14.44
C ILE A 47 2.40 6.28 14.44
N ALA A 48 3.69 5.96 14.40
CA ALA A 48 4.10 4.56 14.53
C ALA A 48 3.74 3.97 15.90
N SER A 49 3.86 4.78 16.95
CA SER A 49 3.52 4.41 18.32
C SER A 49 2.01 4.19 18.49
N ASP A 50 1.19 5.08 17.94
CA ASP A 50 -0.28 4.93 17.92
C ASP A 50 -0.72 3.64 17.19
N PHE A 51 -0.02 3.28 16.11
CA PHE A 51 -0.33 2.08 15.34
C PHE A 51 0.12 0.81 16.05
N LEU A 52 1.24 0.85 16.77
CA LEU A 52 1.67 -0.24 17.63
C LEU A 52 0.75 -0.40 18.84
N GLU A 53 0.28 0.69 19.44
CA GLU A 53 -0.74 0.63 20.50
C GLU A 53 -2.04 0.03 19.98
N HIS A 54 -2.50 0.46 18.80
CA HIS A 54 -3.68 -0.13 18.16
C HIS A 54 -3.49 -1.61 17.78
N PHE A 55 -2.27 -2.04 17.47
CA PHE A 55 -1.98 -3.46 17.28
C PHE A 55 -2.22 -4.28 18.56
N MET A 56 -1.87 -3.72 19.72
CA MET A 56 -2.07 -4.36 21.02
C MET A 56 -3.55 -4.29 21.44
N ASP A 57 -4.19 -3.11 21.35
CA ASP A 57 -5.49 -2.85 21.99
C ASP A 57 -6.67 -2.75 21.03
N GLY A 58 -6.42 -2.67 19.72
CA GLY A 58 -7.41 -2.28 18.72
C GLY A 58 -8.36 -3.37 18.26
N ALA A 59 -8.29 -4.57 18.86
CA ALA A 59 -9.12 -5.73 18.53
C ALA A 59 -9.18 -6.09 17.02
N GLY A 60 -8.15 -5.71 16.25
CA GLY A 60 -8.08 -5.96 14.81
C GLY A 60 -8.90 -5.00 13.93
N ALA A 61 -9.51 -3.96 14.52
CA ALA A 61 -10.29 -2.98 13.77
C ALA A 61 -9.42 -2.24 12.74
N SER A 62 -9.92 -2.05 11.52
CA SER A 62 -9.21 -1.31 10.47
C SER A 62 -8.95 0.14 10.88
N ARG A 63 -7.82 0.70 10.47
CA ARG A 63 -7.44 2.11 10.70
C ARG A 63 -7.36 2.89 9.39
N THR A 64 -8.04 4.03 9.37
CA THR A 64 -7.95 4.97 8.25
C THR A 64 -6.74 5.88 8.42
N MET A 65 -5.87 5.92 7.41
CA MET A 65 -4.70 6.78 7.35
C MET A 65 -5.04 8.15 6.76
N SER A 66 -4.53 9.20 7.40
CA SER A 66 -4.59 10.55 6.88
C SER A 66 -3.87 10.67 5.54
N LEU A 67 -4.61 11.05 4.49
CA LEU A 67 -4.02 11.30 3.17
C LEU A 67 -2.94 12.39 3.22
N ARG A 68 -3.14 13.43 4.05
CA ARG A 68 -2.18 14.52 4.21
C ARG A 68 -0.86 13.98 4.78
N TRP A 69 -0.94 13.13 5.81
CA TRP A 69 0.25 12.51 6.40
C TRP A 69 0.94 11.59 5.40
N LEU A 70 0.20 10.72 4.69
CA LEU A 70 0.77 9.86 3.65
C LEU A 70 1.48 10.67 2.56
N ARG A 71 0.86 11.74 2.06
CA ARG A 71 1.45 12.60 1.01
C ARG A 71 2.64 13.45 1.49
N SER A 72 2.91 13.53 2.79
CA SER A 72 4.15 14.15 3.26
C SER A 72 5.39 13.36 2.79
N PHE A 73 5.27 12.03 2.65
CA PHE A 73 6.35 11.17 2.21
C PHE A 73 6.55 11.21 0.68
N LYS A 74 7.80 11.44 0.26
CA LYS A 74 8.19 11.48 -1.16
C LYS A 74 7.85 10.19 -1.91
N VAL A 75 7.95 9.03 -1.25
CA VAL A 75 7.66 7.73 -1.87
C VAL A 75 6.18 7.57 -2.22
N ILE A 76 5.28 8.07 -1.38
CA ILE A 76 3.83 8.07 -1.64
C ILE A 76 3.51 8.94 -2.85
N ARG A 77 4.03 10.19 -2.86
CA ARG A 77 3.86 11.10 -4.00
C ARG A 77 4.42 10.50 -5.30
N LYS A 78 5.57 9.82 -5.25
CA LYS A 78 6.14 9.12 -6.40
C LYS A 78 5.26 7.98 -6.89
N ALA A 79 4.66 7.20 -5.99
CA ALA A 79 3.76 6.10 -6.36
C ALA A 79 2.49 6.62 -7.05
N GLU A 80 1.90 7.71 -6.53
CA GLU A 80 0.76 8.37 -7.14
C GLU A 80 1.11 8.89 -8.54
N HIS A 81 2.20 9.65 -8.67
CA HIS A 81 2.67 10.19 -9.95
C HIS A 81 3.00 9.10 -10.97
N LYS A 82 3.52 7.96 -10.51
CA LYS A 82 3.80 6.80 -11.36
C LYS A 82 2.52 6.26 -12.00
N ASN A 83 1.44 6.15 -11.23
CA ASN A 83 0.15 5.69 -11.74
C ASN A 83 -0.51 6.76 -12.63
N GLN A 84 -0.46 8.03 -12.24
CA GLN A 84 -0.94 9.15 -13.09
C GLN A 84 -0.28 9.11 -14.48
N ARG A 85 1.05 9.05 -14.55
CA ARG A 85 1.79 8.94 -15.82
C ARG A 85 1.46 7.70 -16.66
N ARG A 86 0.98 6.62 -16.04
CA ARG A 86 0.56 5.41 -16.75
C ARG A 86 -0.81 5.62 -17.38
N PHE A 87 -1.75 6.20 -16.64
CA PHE A 87 -3.05 6.62 -17.20
C PHE A 87 -2.87 7.63 -18.33
N GLU A 88 -2.07 8.68 -18.15
CA GLU A 88 -1.80 9.68 -19.21
C GLU A 88 -1.27 9.03 -20.49
N ARG A 89 -0.35 8.07 -20.37
CA ARG A 89 0.18 7.32 -21.52
C ARG A 89 -0.89 6.45 -22.19
N GLN A 90 -1.76 5.81 -21.42
CA GLN A 90 -2.89 5.04 -21.97
C GLN A 90 -3.89 5.94 -22.68
N LEU A 91 -4.21 7.09 -22.10
CA LEU A 91 -5.13 8.08 -22.68
C LEU A 91 -4.60 8.62 -24.01
N VAL A 92 -3.30 8.95 -24.09
CA VAL A 92 -2.68 9.37 -25.35
C VAL A 92 -2.73 8.26 -26.40
N ARG A 93 -2.47 7.00 -26.02
CA ARG A 93 -2.58 5.86 -26.93
C ARG A 93 -4.02 5.65 -27.41
N ARG A 94 -5.00 5.75 -26.50
CA ARG A 94 -6.42 5.59 -26.85
C ARG A 94 -6.90 6.71 -27.76
N ALA A 95 -6.50 7.96 -27.49
CA ALA A 95 -6.81 9.11 -28.34
C ALA A 95 -6.33 8.92 -29.79
N ALA A 96 -5.16 8.31 -29.99
CA ALA A 96 -4.62 8.03 -31.32
C ALA A 96 -5.41 7.01 -32.15
N THR A 97 -6.35 6.29 -31.53
CA THR A 97 -7.19 5.26 -32.18
C THR A 97 -8.61 5.73 -32.47
N LEU A 98 -8.95 6.99 -32.14
CA LEU A 98 -10.29 7.53 -32.36
C LEU A 98 -10.41 8.07 -33.78
N ASP A 99 -11.48 7.69 -34.48
CA ASP A 99 -11.88 8.32 -35.74
C ASP A 99 -12.42 9.73 -35.49
N GLU A 100 -12.49 10.53 -36.56
CA GLU A 100 -13.09 11.87 -36.52
C GLU A 100 -14.53 11.80 -35.96
N HIS A 101 -14.85 12.72 -35.04
CA HIS A 101 -16.08 12.73 -34.25
C HIS A 101 -16.34 11.48 -33.36
N GLY A 102 -15.37 10.57 -33.27
CA GLY A 102 -15.46 9.37 -32.45
C GLY A 102 -15.40 9.66 -30.94
N SER A 103 -15.99 8.76 -30.16
CA SER A 103 -15.89 8.77 -28.70
C SER A 103 -15.52 7.38 -28.18
N ALA A 104 -14.91 7.34 -26.99
CA ALA A 104 -14.61 6.09 -26.32
C ALA A 104 -14.60 6.24 -24.80
N TRP A 105 -14.87 5.11 -24.15
CA TRP A 105 -14.65 4.93 -22.72
C TRP A 105 -13.33 4.19 -22.50
N LEU A 106 -12.63 4.56 -21.43
CA LEU A 106 -11.47 3.84 -20.92
C LEU A 106 -11.66 3.57 -19.44
N HIS A 107 -11.70 2.29 -19.06
CA HIS A 107 -11.69 1.85 -17.67
C HIS A 107 -10.50 0.92 -17.46
N ASP A 108 -9.62 1.27 -16.53
CA ASP A 108 -8.43 0.45 -16.24
C ASP A 108 -7.88 0.74 -14.83
N HIS A 109 -6.87 0.00 -14.41
CA HIS A 109 -6.24 0.15 -13.12
C HIS A 109 -4.72 0.06 -13.17
N TRP A 110 -4.06 0.67 -12.19
CA TRP A 110 -2.63 0.59 -11.98
C TRP A 110 -2.29 0.43 -10.51
N ASP A 111 -1.38 -0.49 -10.25
CA ASP A 111 -0.82 -0.74 -8.92
C ASP A 111 0.63 -0.21 -8.85
N ALA A 112 0.95 0.47 -7.74
CA ALA A 112 2.29 0.94 -7.42
C ALA A 112 2.70 0.42 -6.04
N ARG A 113 3.72 -0.44 -6.01
CA ARG A 113 4.39 -0.85 -4.77
C ARG A 113 5.16 0.33 -4.19
N ILE A 114 5.07 0.49 -2.88
CA ILE A 114 5.75 1.50 -2.09
C ILE A 114 6.73 0.78 -1.17
N ASN A 115 7.96 1.29 -1.09
CA ASN A 115 8.96 0.83 -0.15
C ASN A 115 9.45 2.06 0.64
N ALA A 116 9.11 2.10 1.92
CA ALA A 116 9.47 3.22 2.79
C ALA A 116 10.97 3.24 3.07
N PHE A 117 11.52 4.44 3.23
CA PHE A 117 12.94 4.60 3.53
C PHE A 117 13.19 4.30 5.01
N ILE A 118 14.23 3.53 5.30
CA ILE A 118 14.62 3.15 6.67
C ILE A 118 14.79 4.41 7.53
N GLY A 119 14.28 4.37 8.75
CA GLY A 119 14.35 5.49 9.70
C GLY A 119 13.29 6.58 9.51
N THR A 120 12.44 6.49 8.49
CA THR A 120 11.24 7.36 8.42
C THR A 120 10.11 6.78 9.26
N GLU A 121 9.21 7.63 9.76
CA GLU A 121 8.02 7.16 10.48
C GLU A 121 7.15 6.21 9.63
N LEU A 122 7.04 6.47 8.32
CA LEU A 122 6.37 5.57 7.38
C LEU A 122 7.00 4.17 7.35
N PHE A 123 8.32 4.04 7.57
CA PHE A 123 8.96 2.73 7.61
C PHE A 123 8.52 1.89 8.81
N TYR A 124 8.32 2.51 9.97
CA TYR A 124 7.85 1.84 11.17
C TYR A 124 6.35 1.54 11.13
N VAL A 125 5.57 2.37 10.42
CA VAL A 125 4.14 2.12 10.20
C VAL A 125 3.92 1.07 9.11
N SER A 126 4.55 1.23 7.94
CA SER A 126 4.28 0.49 6.72
C SER A 126 5.51 0.45 5.82
N ARG A 127 6.41 -0.49 6.11
CA ARG A 127 7.64 -0.68 5.33
C ARG A 127 7.34 -0.91 3.84
N MET A 128 6.38 -1.76 3.54
CA MET A 128 5.99 -2.10 2.16
C MET A 128 4.48 -1.99 2.01
N SER A 129 4.00 -1.12 1.13
CA SER A 129 2.56 -0.92 0.91
C SER A 129 2.19 -0.93 -0.57
N LEU A 130 0.89 -0.95 -0.85
CA LEU A 130 0.36 -0.85 -2.19
C LEU A 130 -0.51 0.40 -2.37
N LEU A 131 -0.31 1.10 -3.48
CA LEU A 131 -1.25 2.10 -3.98
C LEU A 131 -1.93 1.55 -5.24
N ARG A 132 -3.20 1.18 -5.11
CA ARG A 132 -4.07 0.81 -6.22
C ARG A 132 -4.82 2.03 -6.72
N SER A 133 -4.88 2.21 -8.04
CA SER A 133 -5.57 3.34 -8.68
C SER A 133 -6.47 2.81 -9.79
N GLN A 134 -7.77 3.10 -9.72
CA GLN A 134 -8.77 2.67 -10.70
C GLN A 134 -9.31 3.89 -11.44
N GLY A 135 -9.07 3.96 -12.74
CA GLY A 135 -9.44 5.08 -13.60
C GLY A 135 -10.67 4.80 -14.44
N SER A 136 -11.47 5.83 -14.69
CA SER A 136 -12.62 5.79 -15.60
C SER A 136 -12.68 7.11 -16.35
N PHE A 137 -12.59 7.05 -17.67
CA PHE A 137 -12.42 8.21 -18.53
C PHE A 137 -13.34 8.15 -19.75
N VAL A 138 -13.75 9.33 -20.21
CA VAL A 138 -14.40 9.58 -21.49
C VAL A 138 -13.42 10.33 -22.37
N LEU A 139 -13.36 9.93 -23.64
CA LEU A 139 -12.59 10.59 -24.68
C LEU A 139 -13.54 10.95 -25.82
N THR A 140 -13.46 12.19 -26.31
CA THR A 140 -14.25 12.66 -27.47
C THR A 140 -13.33 13.40 -28.42
N ARG A 141 -13.32 12.99 -29.69
CA ARG A 141 -12.52 13.61 -30.75
C ARG A 141 -13.29 14.71 -31.45
N ASP A 142 -12.64 15.86 -31.60
CA ASP A 142 -13.10 16.99 -32.41
C ASP A 142 -11.92 17.50 -33.26
N GLY A 143 -11.95 17.20 -34.56
CA GLY A 143 -10.84 17.43 -35.48
C GLY A 143 -9.52 16.78 -35.03
N ARG A 144 -8.55 17.60 -34.63
CA ARG A 144 -7.20 17.17 -34.19
C ARG A 144 -7.06 17.04 -32.69
N GLU A 145 -8.10 17.38 -31.94
CA GLU A 145 -8.10 17.36 -30.49
C GLU A 145 -8.97 16.21 -29.99
N VAL A 146 -8.51 15.56 -28.92
CA VAL A 146 -9.32 14.62 -28.16
C VAL A 146 -9.42 15.16 -26.75
N ARG A 147 -10.62 15.58 -26.37
CA ARG A 147 -10.92 16.00 -25.00
C ARG A 147 -11.05 14.78 -24.12
N VAL A 148 -10.46 14.84 -22.93
CA VAL A 148 -10.47 13.75 -21.95
C VAL A 148 -10.99 14.28 -20.62
N SER A 149 -11.91 13.55 -20.02
CA SER A 149 -12.37 13.79 -18.65
C SER A 149 -12.59 12.46 -17.93
N GLY A 150 -12.42 12.45 -16.61
CA GLY A 150 -12.63 11.25 -15.84
C GLY A 150 -12.26 11.37 -14.38
N THR A 151 -12.32 10.24 -13.69
CA THR A 151 -11.97 10.11 -12.27
C THR A 151 -11.03 8.95 -12.06
N VAL A 152 -10.19 9.07 -11.03
CA VAL A 152 -9.34 8.00 -10.54
C VAL A 152 -9.57 7.83 -9.05
N ARG A 153 -9.98 6.62 -8.66
CA ARG A 153 -10.13 6.22 -7.25
C ARG A 153 -8.85 5.55 -6.79
N HIS A 154 -8.24 6.11 -5.76
CA HIS A 154 -7.02 5.61 -5.16
C HIS A 154 -7.30 4.92 -3.84
N ARG A 155 -6.65 3.78 -3.62
CA ARG A 155 -6.61 3.08 -2.34
C ARG A 155 -5.15 2.77 -2.01
N TRP A 156 -4.63 3.45 -1.01
CA TRP A 156 -3.41 3.02 -0.32
C TRP A 156 -3.82 2.03 0.76
N PHE A 157 -3.10 0.92 0.88
CA PHE A 157 -3.33 -0.04 1.97
C PHE A 157 -2.11 -0.88 2.29
N ASP A 158 -2.07 -1.37 3.53
CA ASP A 158 -1.11 -2.34 4.03
C ASP A 158 -1.67 -3.04 5.28
N PRO A 159 -1.59 -4.38 5.37
CA PRO A 159 -1.77 -5.09 6.62
C PRO A 159 -0.69 -4.71 7.63
N TYR A 160 -1.10 -4.43 8.87
CA TYR A 160 -0.20 -4.29 10.01
C TYR A 160 -0.19 -5.63 10.76
N ASP A 161 0.82 -6.45 10.49
CA ASP A 161 0.83 -7.88 10.85
C ASP A 161 2.16 -8.40 11.43
N TRP A 162 3.18 -7.53 11.55
CA TRP A 162 4.52 -7.91 12.01
C TRP A 162 4.99 -9.23 11.38
N ASP A 163 4.85 -9.38 10.05
CA ASP A 163 5.20 -10.64 9.37
C ASP A 163 6.37 -10.52 8.38
N ARG A 164 6.86 -9.29 8.12
CA ARG A 164 7.85 -9.01 7.05
C ARG A 164 9.27 -8.82 7.58
N GLY A 165 10.09 -9.84 7.38
CA GLY A 165 11.52 -9.82 7.65
C GLY A 165 11.91 -10.58 8.91
N ARG A 166 13.15 -10.40 9.36
CA ARG A 166 13.69 -11.13 10.52
C ARG A 166 13.64 -10.29 11.81
N TRP A 167 13.97 -9.02 11.69
CA TRP A 167 14.03 -8.05 12.79
C TRP A 167 13.77 -6.65 12.25
N VAL A 168 13.42 -5.73 13.16
CA VAL A 168 13.38 -4.28 12.92
C VAL A 168 14.25 -3.59 13.97
N TYR A 169 15.06 -2.63 13.56
CA TYR A 169 15.79 -1.79 14.52
C TYR A 169 14.85 -0.71 15.04
N ILE A 170 14.65 -0.64 16.34
CA ILE A 170 13.81 0.36 17.01
C ILE A 170 14.72 1.23 17.88
N PRO A 171 14.71 2.57 17.73
CA PRO A 171 15.45 3.45 18.59
C PRO A 171 15.22 3.13 20.08
N ARG A 172 16.29 3.13 20.88
CA ARG A 172 16.31 2.77 22.32
C ARG A 172 16.00 1.30 22.67
N HIS A 173 15.55 0.49 21.72
CA HIS A 173 15.18 -0.92 21.95
C HIS A 173 16.03 -1.92 21.14
N GLY A 174 16.86 -1.41 20.22
CA GLY A 174 17.74 -2.23 19.40
C GLY A 174 16.98 -3.07 18.39
N PHE A 175 17.50 -4.26 18.07
CA PHE A 175 16.88 -5.16 17.10
C PHE A 175 15.76 -5.97 17.75
N VAL A 176 14.52 -5.67 17.38
CA VAL A 176 13.34 -6.40 17.82
C VAL A 176 12.99 -7.46 16.77
N PRO A 177 12.96 -8.76 17.13
CA PRO A 177 12.56 -9.81 16.21
C PRO A 177 11.11 -9.62 15.75
N ILE A 178 10.87 -9.82 14.46
CA ILE A 178 9.51 -9.77 13.88
C ILE A 178 8.61 -10.87 14.49
N ALA A 179 9.21 -11.98 14.94
CA ALA A 179 8.52 -13.07 15.64
C ALA A 179 7.76 -12.62 16.91
N VAL A 180 8.14 -11.51 17.55
CA VAL A 180 7.45 -10.98 18.74
C VAL A 180 5.98 -10.69 18.42
N GLY A 181 5.71 -9.96 17.34
CA GLY A 181 4.32 -9.60 16.97
C GLY A 181 3.47 -10.84 16.68
N ARG A 182 4.05 -11.86 16.03
CA ARG A 182 3.36 -13.13 15.81
C ARG A 182 3.03 -13.85 17.12
N GLU A 183 3.96 -13.92 18.06
CA GLU A 183 3.74 -14.58 19.36
C GLU A 183 2.68 -13.87 20.18
N LEU A 184 2.62 -12.53 20.13
CA LEU A 184 1.55 -11.76 20.76
C LEU A 184 0.19 -12.05 20.12
N VAL A 185 0.11 -12.18 18.79
CA VAL A 185 -1.14 -12.55 18.11
C VAL A 185 -1.57 -13.99 18.44
N GLU A 186 -0.62 -14.94 18.48
CA GLU A 186 -0.87 -16.33 18.87
C GLU A 186 -1.37 -16.46 20.31
N ALA A 187 -0.92 -15.56 21.20
CA ALA A 187 -1.31 -15.52 22.61
C ALA A 187 -2.57 -14.69 22.91
N ASP A 188 -3.23 -14.13 21.89
CA ASP A 188 -4.37 -13.22 22.05
C ASP A 188 -4.06 -11.90 22.81
N GLU A 189 -2.82 -11.44 22.72
CA GLU A 189 -2.36 -10.16 23.31
C GLU A 189 -2.28 -9.04 22.27
N ALA A 190 -2.46 -9.37 20.98
CA ALA A 190 -2.46 -8.41 19.88
C ALA A 190 -3.30 -8.92 18.71
N ARG A 191 -3.69 -8.01 17.81
CA ARG A 191 -4.48 -8.32 16.61
C ARG A 191 -3.96 -7.58 15.39
N ASN A 192 -3.71 -8.34 14.32
CA ASN A 192 -3.44 -7.77 13.00
C ASN A 192 -4.62 -6.92 12.54
N PHE A 193 -4.34 -5.82 11.86
CA PHE A 193 -5.39 -4.95 11.31
C PHE A 193 -5.00 -4.37 9.96
N LEU A 194 -6.00 -3.88 9.22
CA LEU A 194 -5.78 -3.22 7.95
C LEU A 194 -5.56 -1.72 8.15
N MET A 195 -4.48 -1.19 7.58
CA MET A 195 -4.29 0.24 7.40
C MET A 195 -4.73 0.62 6.00
N GLU A 196 -5.55 1.66 5.84
CA GLU A 196 -5.95 2.11 4.50
C GLU A 196 -6.24 3.60 4.39
N SER A 197 -6.07 4.15 3.19
CA SER A 197 -6.49 5.50 2.84
C SER A 197 -7.13 5.48 1.46
N ARG A 198 -8.31 6.10 1.34
CA ARG A 198 -9.04 6.22 0.08
C ARG A 198 -9.14 7.69 -0.30
N HIS A 199 -8.93 7.99 -1.58
CA HIS A 199 -9.18 9.32 -2.13
C HIS A 199 -9.49 9.27 -3.62
N VAL A 200 -10.07 10.36 -4.14
CA VAL A 200 -10.46 10.46 -5.55
C VAL A 200 -9.79 11.67 -6.19
N GLN A 201 -9.29 11.50 -7.40
CA GLN A 201 -8.81 12.59 -8.24
C GLN A 201 -9.66 12.68 -9.50
N THR A 202 -9.94 13.89 -9.97
CA THR A 202 -10.41 14.13 -11.34
C THR A 202 -9.21 14.31 -12.26
N LEU A 203 -9.36 13.86 -13.50
CA LEU A 203 -8.46 14.19 -14.60
C LEU A 203 -9.27 14.90 -15.69
N GLN A 204 -8.73 16.01 -16.17
CA GLN A 204 -9.22 16.69 -17.37
C GLN A 204 -8.02 17.01 -18.26
N GLY A 205 -8.20 16.97 -19.57
CA GLY A 205 -7.12 17.33 -20.48
C GLY A 205 -7.47 17.21 -21.95
N VAL A 206 -6.46 17.46 -22.77
CA VAL A 206 -6.56 17.40 -24.23
C VAL A 206 -5.36 16.64 -24.78
N CYS A 207 -5.62 15.73 -25.70
CA CYS A 207 -4.61 15.12 -26.57
C CYS A 207 -4.68 15.77 -27.96
N VAL A 208 -3.53 16.18 -28.51
CA VAL A 208 -3.45 16.84 -29.81
C VAL A 208 -2.63 16.02 -30.79
N GLU A 209 -3.14 15.85 -32.00
CA GLU A 209 -2.44 15.22 -33.12
C GLU A 209 -1.36 16.15 -33.70
N GLY A 210 -0.11 15.69 -33.75
CA GLY A 210 1.00 16.47 -34.30
C GLY A 210 0.89 16.73 -35.80
N ARG A 211 1.29 17.94 -36.24
CA ARG A 211 1.21 18.38 -37.65
C ARG A 211 2.28 17.79 -38.57
N ARG A 212 3.43 17.35 -38.03
CA ARG A 212 4.57 16.83 -38.81
C ARG A 212 4.60 15.29 -38.80
N ARG A 213 5.07 14.68 -39.90
CA ARG A 213 5.24 13.22 -39.99
C ARG A 213 6.58 12.78 -39.32
N PRO A 214 6.60 11.65 -38.59
CA PRO A 214 5.44 10.84 -38.20
C PRO A 214 4.58 11.57 -37.16
N ARG A 215 3.24 11.48 -37.31
CA ARG A 215 2.30 12.18 -36.43
C ARG A 215 2.46 11.67 -34.99
N ARG A 216 2.90 12.53 -34.09
CA ARG A 216 3.03 12.22 -32.66
C ARG A 216 1.91 12.88 -31.88
N TRP A 217 1.17 12.08 -31.11
CA TRP A 217 0.17 12.57 -30.19
C TRP A 217 0.82 13.07 -28.90
N ARG A 218 0.32 14.19 -28.38
CA ARG A 218 0.78 14.76 -27.10
C ARG A 218 -0.43 15.08 -26.24
N GLY A 219 -0.39 14.68 -24.97
CA GLY A 219 -1.43 14.98 -23.99
C GLY A 219 -0.98 16.05 -23.01
N ARG A 220 -1.89 16.94 -22.62
CA ARG A 220 -1.76 17.83 -21.47
C ARG A 220 -2.93 17.56 -20.54
N PHE A 221 -2.63 17.18 -19.30
CA PHE A 221 -3.62 16.78 -18.32
C PHE A 221 -3.46 17.58 -17.03
N THR A 222 -4.59 17.83 -16.38
CA THR A 222 -4.70 18.46 -15.08
C THR A 222 -5.36 17.48 -14.14
N TRP A 223 -4.71 17.23 -13.01
CA TRP A 223 -5.21 16.40 -11.93
C TRP A 223 -5.69 17.29 -10.79
N ALA A 224 -6.86 16.99 -10.22
CA ALA A 224 -7.35 17.68 -9.03
C ALA A 224 -7.89 16.69 -8.00
N LEU A 225 -7.62 16.93 -6.72
CA LEU A 225 -8.18 16.13 -5.63
C LEU A 225 -9.65 16.52 -5.45
N VAL A 226 -10.54 15.53 -5.41
CA VAL A 226 -11.93 15.75 -5.01
C VAL A 226 -11.95 15.97 -3.51
N ARG A 227 -12.30 17.18 -3.07
CA ARG A 227 -12.56 17.45 -1.66
C ARG A 227 -13.89 16.80 -1.31
N THR A 228 -13.84 15.69 -0.58
CA THR A 228 -15.01 15.23 0.18
C THR A 228 -15.22 16.24 1.30
N GLY A 229 -16.38 16.92 1.32
CA GLY A 229 -16.78 17.75 2.45
C GLY A 229 -16.65 16.95 3.74
N ARG A 230 -16.10 17.60 4.77
CA ARG A 230 -16.16 17.08 6.13
C ARG A 230 -17.56 17.31 6.67
#